data_AF-A0A345T4N2-F1
#
_entry.id   AF-A0A345T4N2-F1
#
_cell.length_a   1.000
_cell.length_b   1.000
_cell.length_c   1.000
_cell.angle_alpha   90.00
_cell.angle_beta   90.00
_cell.angle_gamma   90.00
#
_symmetry.space_group_name_H-M   'P 1'
#
loop_
_entity.id
_entity.type
_entity.pdbx_description
1 polymer ?
#
loop_
_entity_poly.entity_id
_entity_poly.type
_entity_poly.pdbx_seq_one_letter_code
_entity_poly.pdbx_strand_id
1 'polypeptide(L)'
;MLRTRDLYRWMREAGINAVRQRTVLIEHFAPFTADVRAYYAPAFAELAAQAKKLGLTSAGGDALLDPARPESPFTLPDGYVSEGNVLAVGTA
;
A
#
# COMPACT_ATOMS: atom_id res chain seq x y z
N MET A 1 -9.48 -1.34 3.71
CA MET A 1 -8.16 -0.86 4.15
C MET A 1 -7.74 -1.67 5.37
N LEU A 2 -6.59 -2.34 5.33
CA LEU A 2 -6.06 -3.02 6.53
C LEU A 2 -5.95 -1.98 7.65
N ARG A 3 -6.55 -2.26 8.81
CA ARG A 3 -6.62 -1.37 9.98
C ARG A 3 -5.26 -1.26 10.70
N THR A 4 -4.15 -1.24 9.96
CA THR A 4 -2.79 -1.44 10.47
C THR A 4 -2.40 -0.35 11.47
N ARG A 5 -2.43 0.92 11.06
CA ARG A 5 -1.98 2.02 11.93
C ARG A 5 -2.87 2.24 13.15
N ASP A 6 -4.17 1.94 13.03
CA ASP A 6 -5.15 2.14 14.10
C ASP A 6 -5.37 0.88 14.95
N LEU A 7 -4.65 -0.21 14.69
CA LEU A 7 -4.85 -1.50 15.36
C LEU A 7 -4.79 -1.37 16.89
N TYR A 8 -3.91 -0.53 17.42
CA TYR A 8 -3.82 -0.27 18.86
C TYR A 8 -5.13 0.25 19.48
N ARG A 9 -5.94 1.02 18.72
CA ARG A 9 -7.23 1.54 19.21
C ARG A 9 -8.21 0.39 19.40
N TRP A 10 -8.33 -0.47 18.40
CA TRP A 10 -9.17 -1.67 18.44
C TRP A 10 -8.75 -2.63 19.56
N MET A 11 -7.45 -2.80 19.79
CA MET A 11 -6.94 -3.62 20.89
C MET A 11 -7.33 -3.05 22.26
N ARG A 12 -7.27 -1.72 22.44
CA ARG A 12 -7.74 -1.06 23.67
C ARG A 12 -9.24 -1.20 23.87
N GLU A 13 -10.04 -1.03 22.82
CA GLU A 13 -11.49 -1.24 22.88
C GLU A 13 -11.85 -2.68 23.27
N ALA A 14 -11.01 -3.65 22.89
CA ALA A 14 -11.14 -5.04 23.31
C ALA A 14 -10.60 -5.33 24.75
N GLY A 15 -10.18 -4.30 25.49
CA GLY A 15 -9.68 -4.42 26.87
C GLY A 15 -8.17 -4.67 26.99
N ILE A 16 -7.43 -4.73 25.88
CA ILE A 16 -5.98 -4.90 25.87
C ILE A 16 -5.32 -3.51 25.93
N ASN A 17 -5.05 -3.04 27.15
CA ASN A 17 -4.64 -1.66 27.39
C ASN A 17 -3.11 -1.44 27.25
N ALA A 18 -2.32 -2.49 27.45
CA ALA A 18 -0.87 -2.48 27.27
C ALA A 18 -0.51 -2.91 25.84
N VAL A 19 -0.45 -1.93 24.92
CA VAL A 19 -0.10 -2.17 23.51
C VAL A 19 1.20 -1.46 23.16
N ARG A 20 2.16 -2.20 22.59
CA ARG A 20 3.35 -1.65 21.94
C ARG A 20 3.17 -1.75 20.43
N GLN A 21 3.49 -0.67 19.73
CA GLN A 21 3.40 -0.61 18.27
C GLN A 21 4.76 -0.27 17.66
N ARG A 22 5.10 -0.96 16.58
CA ARG A 22 6.23 -0.64 15.72
C ARG A 22 5.75 -0.52 14.29
N THR A 23 6.09 0.60 13.64
CA THR A 23 5.86 0.81 12.22
C THR A 23 7.18 0.67 11.48
N VAL A 24 7.16 -0.09 10.40
CA VAL A 24 8.25 -0.19 9.43
C VAL A 24 7.75 0.45 8.14
N LEU A 25 8.48 1.45 7.67
CA LEU A 25 8.26 2.03 6.36
C LEU A 25 9.14 1.30 5.35
N ILE A 26 8.53 0.85 4.27
CA ILE A 26 9.22 0.29 3.11
C ILE A 26 9.04 1.29 1.98
N GLU A 27 10.14 1.71 1.39
CA GLU A 27 10.16 2.69 0.31
C GLU A 27 10.88 2.11 -0.89
N HIS A 28 10.27 2.26 -2.05
CA HIS A 28 10.87 1.92 -3.33
C HIS A 28 10.84 3.15 -4.23
N PHE A 29 11.99 3.45 -4.81
CA PHE A 29 12.16 4.46 -5.85
C PHE A 29 12.47 3.76 -7.17
N ALA A 30 12.00 4.32 -8.27
CA ALA A 30 12.30 3.81 -9.60
C ALA A 30 13.81 3.90 -9.93
N PRO A 31 14.32 3.05 -10.84
CA PRO A 31 13.61 1.95 -11.49
C PRO A 31 13.40 0.78 -10.52
N PHE A 32 12.18 0.24 -10.48
CA PHE A 32 11.91 -0.90 -9.60
C PHE A 32 12.58 -2.17 -10.11
N THR A 33 12.96 -3.05 -9.20
CA THR A 33 13.41 -4.40 -9.55
C THR A 33 12.23 -5.25 -10.05
N ALA A 34 12.52 -6.38 -10.69
CA ALA A 34 11.48 -7.31 -11.12
C ALA A 34 10.62 -7.80 -9.94
N ASP A 35 11.25 -8.08 -8.80
CA ASP A 35 10.56 -8.56 -7.60
C ASP A 35 9.63 -7.49 -6.99
N VAL A 36 10.10 -6.24 -6.91
CA VAL A 36 9.28 -5.11 -6.43
C VAL A 36 8.08 -4.90 -7.34
N ARG A 37 8.26 -4.95 -8.67
CA ARG A 37 7.16 -4.88 -9.62
C ARG A 37 6.16 -6.03 -9.44
N ALA A 38 6.65 -7.26 -9.35
CA ALA A 38 5.81 -8.44 -9.19
C ALA A 38 4.99 -8.40 -7.89
N TYR A 39 5.57 -7.86 -6.80
CA TYR A 39 4.90 -7.72 -5.52
C TYR A 39 3.78 -6.66 -5.54
N TYR A 40 4.07 -5.45 -6.04
CA TYR A 40 3.12 -4.32 -5.97
C TYR A 40 2.09 -4.27 -7.10
N ALA A 41 2.40 -4.81 -8.28
CA ALA A 41 1.53 -4.71 -9.45
C ALA A 41 0.10 -5.21 -9.24
N PRO A 42 -0.15 -6.39 -8.61
CA PRO A 42 -1.52 -6.88 -8.40
C PRO A 42 -2.36 -5.93 -7.54
N ALA A 43 -1.78 -5.40 -6.45
CA ALA A 43 -2.46 -4.49 -5.55
C ALA A 43 -2.81 -3.16 -6.25
N PHE A 44 -1.89 -2.65 -7.08
CA PHE A 44 -2.09 -1.41 -7.83
C PHE A 44 -3.18 -1.58 -8.89
N ALA A 45 -3.20 -2.70 -9.61
CA ALA A 45 -4.24 -3.02 -10.58
C ALA A 45 -5.62 -3.14 -9.92
N GLU A 46 -5.70 -3.78 -8.74
CA GLU A 46 -6.95 -3.88 -7.99
C GLU A 46 -7.47 -2.51 -7.54
N LEU A 47 -6.60 -1.67 -6.95
CA LEU A 47 -6.95 -0.32 -6.53
C LEU A 47 -7.42 0.54 -7.71
N ALA A 48 -6.74 0.45 -8.85
CA ALA A 48 -7.11 1.15 -10.08
C ALA A 48 -8.47 0.69 -10.61
N ALA A 49 -8.75 -0.61 -10.58
CA ALA A 49 -10.04 -1.16 -10.98
C ALA A 49 -11.18 -0.68 -10.05
N GLN A 50 -10.93 -0.61 -8.74
CA GLN A 50 -11.89 -0.08 -7.77
C GLN A 50 -12.13 1.43 -7.97
N ALA A 51 -11.07 2.23 -8.15
CA ALA A 51 -11.17 3.65 -8.45
C ALA A 51 -12.00 3.90 -9.71
N LYS A 52 -11.77 3.12 -10.78
CA LYS A 52 -12.55 3.19 -12.01
C LYS A 52 -14.03 2.90 -11.80
N LYS A 53 -14.36 1.86 -11.03
CA LYS A 53 -15.77 1.53 -10.68
C LYS A 53 -16.45 2.65 -9.89
N LEU A 54 -15.69 3.38 -9.08
CA LEU A 54 -16.19 4.51 -8.29
C LEU A 54 -16.24 5.83 -9.10
N GLY A 55 -15.89 5.81 -10.39
CA GLY A 55 -15.82 7.03 -11.22
C GLY A 55 -14.69 7.98 -10.80
N LEU A 56 -13.72 7.51 -10.01
CA LEU A 56 -12.56 8.27 -9.56
C LEU A 56 -11.50 8.22 -10.65
N THR A 57 -11.71 8.96 -11.74
CA THR A 57 -10.75 9.08 -12.84
C THR A 57 -9.74 10.18 -12.53
N SER A 58 -8.76 9.90 -11.66
CA SER A 58 -7.56 10.75 -11.58
C SER A 58 -6.62 10.45 -12.75
N ALA A 59 -5.82 11.43 -13.13
CA ALA A 59 -4.74 11.25 -14.10
C ALA A 59 -3.81 10.10 -13.63
N GLY A 60 -3.62 9.09 -14.48
CA GLY A 60 -2.73 7.95 -14.21
C GLY A 60 -3.40 6.66 -13.71
N GLY A 61 -4.71 6.67 -13.39
CA GLY A 61 -5.42 5.46 -12.94
C GLY A 61 -5.36 4.30 -13.94
N ASP A 62 -5.51 4.59 -15.25
CA ASP A 62 -5.42 3.56 -16.30
C ASP A 62 -3.98 3.03 -16.50
N ALA A 63 -2.95 3.74 -16.02
CA ALA A 63 -1.56 3.29 -16.07
C ALA A 63 -1.22 2.32 -14.92
N LEU A 64 -2.04 2.30 -13.87
CA LEU A 64 -1.96 1.38 -12.75
C LEU A 64 -2.66 0.04 -13.04
N LEU A 65 -3.60 0.01 -14.00
CA LEU A 65 -4.30 -1.22 -14.42
C LEU A 65 -3.38 -2.21 -15.15
N ASP A 66 -2.34 -1.70 -15.80
CA ASP A 66 -1.37 -2.49 -16.54
C ASP A 66 0.06 -2.06 -16.16
N PRO A 67 0.77 -2.85 -15.33
CA PRO A 67 2.09 -2.52 -14.85
C PRO A 67 3.17 -2.54 -15.95
N ALA A 68 2.87 -3.10 -17.12
CA ALA A 68 3.78 -3.14 -18.25
C ALA A 68 3.71 -1.89 -19.13
N ARG A 69 2.74 -1.00 -18.90
CA ARG A 69 2.62 0.24 -19.69
C ARG A 69 3.83 1.16 -19.49
N PRO A 70 4.27 1.87 -20.54
CA PRO A 70 5.31 2.90 -20.42
C PRO A 70 4.95 4.01 -19.43
N GLU A 71 3.65 4.29 -19.28
CA GLU A 71 3.14 5.33 -18.39
C GLU A 71 2.98 4.85 -16.94
N SER A 72 3.26 3.58 -16.68
CA SER A 72 3.07 2.99 -15.36
C SER A 72 4.06 3.60 -14.36
N PRO A 73 3.66 3.87 -13.11
CA PRO A 73 4.62 4.32 -12.10
C PRO A 73 5.72 3.28 -11.83
N PHE A 74 5.58 2.04 -12.32
CA PHE A 74 6.64 1.04 -12.26
C PHE A 74 7.77 1.25 -13.29
N THR A 75 7.53 2.07 -14.32
CA THR A 75 8.44 2.31 -15.46
C THR A 75 8.90 3.76 -15.55
N LEU A 76 8.16 4.70 -14.95
CA LEU A 76 8.53 6.12 -14.90
C LEU A 76 9.75 6.38 -14.00
N PRO A 77 10.68 7.28 -14.40
CA PRO A 77 11.89 7.60 -13.63
C PRO A 77 11.63 8.12 -12.21
N ASP A 78 10.51 8.82 -12.00
CA ASP A 78 10.10 9.38 -10.70
C ASP A 78 9.07 8.50 -9.99
N GLY A 79 8.93 7.24 -10.41
CA GLY A 79 8.06 6.26 -9.77
C GLY A 79 8.45 6.03 -8.31
N TYR A 80 7.47 6.07 -7.42
CA TYR A 80 7.68 5.90 -5.98
C TYR A 80 6.54 5.10 -5.35
N VAL A 81 6.89 4.16 -4.48
CA VAL A 81 5.95 3.42 -3.65
C VAL A 81 6.41 3.49 -2.20
N SER A 82 5.45 3.77 -1.31
CA SER A 82 5.65 3.81 0.14
C SER A 82 4.62 2.93 0.81
N GLU A 83 5.07 1.97 1.60
CA GLU A 83 4.21 1.06 2.35
C GLU A 83 4.56 1.09 3.83
N GLY A 84 3.55 1.40 4.66
CA GLY A 84 3.66 1.35 6.10
C GLY A 84 3.15 0.03 6.66
N ASN A 85 4.04 -0.83 7.13
CA ASN A 85 3.72 -2.05 7.84
C ASN A 85 3.71 -1.81 9.35
N VAL A 86 2.70 -2.34 10.04
CA VAL A 86 2.50 -2.10 11.48
C VAL A 86 2.42 -3.44 12.22
N LEU A 87 3.29 -3.60 13.21
CA LEU A 87 3.19 -4.65 14.22
C LEU A 87 2.67 -4.03 15.52
N ALA A 88 1.55 -4.54 16.03
CA ALA A 88 1.04 -4.21 17.36
C ALA A 88 1.09 -5.47 18.25
N VAL A 89 1.67 -5.35 19.44
CA VAL A 89 1.78 -6.41 20.43
C VAL A 89 1.04 -5.96 21.69
N GLY A 90 0.02 -6.72 22.07
CA GLY A 90 -0.71 -6.55 23.31
C GLY A 90 -0.21 -7.49 24.39
N THR A 91 -0.12 -7.02 25.63
CA THR A 91 0.15 -7.88 26.79
C THR A 91 -1.03 -7.82 27.74
N ALA A 92 -1.39 -8.98 28.29
CA ALA A 92 -2.40 -9.12 29.34
C ALA A 92 -1.82 -8.80 30.72
#